data_AF-A0AAE2XWT6-F1
#
_entry.id   AF-A0AAE2XWT6-F1
#
_cell.length_a   1.000
_cell.length_b   1.000
_cell.length_c   1.000
_cell.angle_alpha   90.00
_cell.angle_beta   90.00
_cell.angle_gamma   90.00
#
_symmetry.space_group_name_H-M   'P 1'
#
loop_
_entity.id
_entity.type
_entity.pdbx_description
1 polymer ?
#
loop_
_entity_poly.entity_id
_entity_poly.type
_entity_poly.pdbx_seq_one_letter_code
_entity_poly.pdbx_strand_id
1 'polypeptide(L)'
;MLEFEDIESKTIFRFYIVDAHHHLGADIDGHSNRNPVAPGGTFDFYVKVGKKLSKLFSDKPHIFRYSPHGFLNEFIRNNKKWKDTLNGSWAVDQVVVFPFNDEFKWRDGDEGKAIYWRSNDNIGRWVTRAPYSLRLIGFGRVVPTQRELAISELHRAVEQLGLRGLKLHPRSDGWSSDIASPEVKNVLVEAAKLNIPVLFDTRGFGQVMDILEVTKMARSELQSQNKALVENLKVIIAHIGFHLGQNELFEVLSHPNIYGDTSGVHDAGIPRLFEEAIQLLQPSLGRYRNWSEKILFGTDYNYFDVPHAVQFISFVLGNDFPGTSEDAQRILGSNLLKLVPPFKRETKSTLRKVHVSFELAELTEKTLAKQIADLVSSETYDLSGIDFFIDPHPKFQVRPQDFKITISRRENENCEDINLVVLSMLDILTIARLDNTLMNSSPIRNRILRYDDAASRRIFYKKLWPNRLENNPQEIYEFVKSITETESSK
;
A
#
# COMPACT_ATOMS: atom_id res chain seq x y z
N MET A 1 -13.08 -1.54 5.77
CA MET A 1 -13.31 -2.73 4.94
C MET A 1 -14.77 -2.70 4.52
N LEU A 2 -15.05 -3.14 3.30
CA LEU A 2 -16.41 -3.50 2.93
C LEU A 2 -16.80 -4.80 3.65
N GLU A 3 -18.02 -4.87 4.15
CA GLU A 3 -18.58 -6.02 4.85
C GLU A 3 -19.93 -6.37 4.25
N PHE A 4 -20.10 -7.66 3.90
CA PHE A 4 -21.39 -8.25 3.52
C PHE A 4 -21.74 -9.30 4.56
N GLU A 5 -22.86 -9.10 5.25
CA GLU A 5 -23.43 -10.09 6.17
C GLU A 5 -24.67 -10.72 5.52
N ASP A 6 -24.61 -12.01 5.25
CA ASP A 6 -25.77 -12.78 4.83
C ASP A 6 -26.72 -12.97 6.03
N ILE A 7 -27.97 -12.51 5.91
CA ILE A 7 -28.89 -12.45 7.06
C ILE A 7 -29.30 -13.84 7.53
N GLU A 8 -29.41 -14.81 6.62
CA GLU A 8 -29.91 -16.17 6.87
C GLU A 8 -28.82 -17.06 7.47
N SER A 9 -27.68 -17.15 6.81
CA SER A 9 -26.53 -17.96 7.23
C SER A 9 -25.67 -17.31 8.31
N LYS A 10 -25.82 -15.99 8.53
CA LYS A 10 -24.92 -15.16 9.38
C LYS A 10 -23.46 -15.15 8.90
N THR A 11 -23.22 -15.55 7.65
CA THR A 11 -21.87 -15.52 7.07
C THR A 11 -21.46 -14.08 6.79
N ILE A 12 -20.24 -13.73 7.18
CA ILE A 12 -19.67 -12.39 6.96
C ILE A 12 -18.50 -12.47 5.98
N PHE A 13 -18.61 -11.75 4.87
CA PHE A 13 -17.52 -11.53 3.93
C PHE A 13 -16.95 -10.14 4.14
N ARG A 14 -15.61 -10.03 4.19
CA ARG A 14 -14.92 -8.76 4.35
C ARG A 14 -13.89 -8.57 3.25
N PHE A 15 -13.90 -7.39 2.64
CA PHE A 15 -12.97 -7.02 1.60
C PHE A 15 -12.20 -5.76 2.03
N TYR A 16 -10.88 -5.89 2.09
CA TYR A 16 -9.99 -4.74 2.25
C TYR A 16 -9.62 -4.20 0.87
N ILE A 17 -9.97 -2.96 0.59
CA ILE A 17 -9.81 -2.37 -0.75
C ILE A 17 -8.68 -1.35 -0.75
N VAL A 18 -7.78 -1.45 -1.72
CA VAL A 18 -6.70 -0.48 -1.94
C VAL A 18 -6.73 0.00 -3.37
N ASP A 19 -6.87 1.30 -3.54
CA ASP A 19 -6.77 1.94 -4.85
C ASP A 19 -5.29 2.15 -5.23
N ALA A 20 -4.85 1.55 -6.34
CA ALA A 20 -3.47 1.62 -6.82
C ALA A 20 -3.11 2.92 -7.55
N HIS A 21 -4.10 3.71 -7.98
CA HIS A 21 -3.88 4.82 -8.89
C HIS A 21 -4.75 6.00 -8.48
N HIS A 22 -4.14 7.04 -7.91
CA HIS A 22 -4.85 8.25 -7.52
C HIS A 22 -3.88 9.44 -7.56
N HIS A 23 -4.34 10.56 -8.07
CA HIS A 23 -3.55 11.76 -8.16
C HIS A 23 -3.83 12.73 -7.01
N LEU A 24 -2.75 13.33 -6.49
CA LEU A 24 -2.81 14.36 -5.45
C LEU A 24 -1.83 15.49 -5.84
N GLY A 25 -2.31 16.73 -5.85
CA GLY A 25 -1.57 17.90 -6.34
C GLY A 25 -2.39 18.71 -7.34
N ALA A 26 -1.72 19.37 -8.29
CA ALA A 26 -2.38 20.05 -9.40
C ALA A 26 -1.61 19.81 -10.70
N ASP A 27 -2.29 19.35 -11.74
CA ASP A 27 -1.74 19.14 -13.06
C ASP A 27 -1.66 20.46 -13.85
N ILE A 28 -0.72 20.53 -14.78
CA ILE A 28 -0.58 21.64 -15.72
C ILE A 28 -1.76 21.74 -16.71
N ASP A 29 -2.53 20.67 -16.89
CA ASP A 29 -3.71 20.63 -17.76
C ASP A 29 -5.01 21.09 -17.08
N GLY A 30 -4.95 21.47 -15.81
CA GLY A 30 -6.06 22.03 -15.04
C GLY A 30 -6.74 21.05 -14.09
N HIS A 31 -6.43 19.75 -14.14
CA HIS A 31 -6.89 18.79 -13.14
C HIS A 31 -6.29 19.12 -11.76
N SER A 32 -7.10 19.11 -10.69
CA SER A 32 -6.62 19.48 -9.36
C SER A 32 -7.25 18.67 -8.23
N ASN A 33 -6.39 18.17 -7.34
CA ASN A 33 -6.72 17.53 -6.07
C ASN A 33 -5.64 17.90 -5.04
N ARG A 34 -5.56 19.19 -4.67
CA ARG A 34 -4.46 19.72 -3.82
C ARG A 34 -4.61 19.34 -2.35
N ASN A 35 -5.84 19.06 -1.91
CA ASN A 35 -6.16 18.82 -0.51
C ASN A 35 -7.13 17.64 -0.41
N PRO A 36 -6.72 16.51 0.21
CA PRO A 36 -7.54 15.29 0.26
C PRO A 36 -8.85 15.46 1.05
N VAL A 37 -8.96 16.49 1.92
CA VAL A 37 -10.17 16.77 2.71
C VAL A 37 -11.08 17.83 2.12
N ALA A 38 -10.66 18.53 1.06
CA ALA A 38 -11.49 19.54 0.44
C ALA A 38 -12.74 18.91 -0.21
N PRO A 39 -13.84 19.66 -0.38
CA PRO A 39 -14.93 19.24 -1.26
C PRO A 39 -14.38 18.92 -2.65
N GLY A 40 -14.72 17.75 -3.20
CA GLY A 40 -14.11 17.25 -4.44
C GLY A 40 -12.66 16.76 -4.30
N GLY A 41 -12.15 16.59 -3.08
CA GLY A 41 -10.87 15.94 -2.83
C GLY A 41 -10.99 14.42 -2.65
N THR A 42 -9.85 13.76 -2.39
CA THR A 42 -9.73 12.30 -2.24
C THR A 42 -10.78 11.67 -1.32
N PHE A 43 -11.02 12.21 -0.13
CA PHE A 43 -11.97 11.58 0.81
C PHE A 43 -13.43 11.82 0.43
N ASP A 44 -13.77 12.98 -0.12
CA ASP A 44 -15.11 13.26 -0.65
C ASP A 44 -15.45 12.32 -1.83
N PHE A 45 -14.47 12.03 -2.69
CA PHE A 45 -14.59 11.02 -3.74
C PHE A 45 -14.99 9.64 -3.16
N TYR A 46 -14.27 9.13 -2.16
CA TYR A 46 -14.62 7.83 -1.57
C TYR A 46 -15.90 7.83 -0.74
N VAL A 47 -16.30 8.97 -0.16
CA VAL A 47 -17.64 9.13 0.43
C VAL A 47 -18.72 8.93 -0.63
N LYS A 48 -18.55 9.51 -1.83
CA LYS A 48 -19.50 9.35 -2.94
C LYS A 48 -19.51 7.92 -3.48
N VAL A 49 -18.34 7.28 -3.62
CA VAL A 49 -18.24 5.85 -3.98
C VAL A 49 -18.99 4.99 -2.97
N GLY A 50 -18.75 5.18 -1.67
CA GLY A 50 -19.43 4.43 -0.61
C GLY A 50 -20.94 4.60 -0.63
N LYS A 51 -21.45 5.83 -0.83
CA LYS A 51 -22.89 6.08 -0.96
C LYS A 51 -23.51 5.36 -2.16
N LYS A 52 -22.81 5.32 -3.30
CA LYS A 52 -23.29 4.64 -4.50
C LYS A 52 -23.27 3.11 -4.34
N LEU A 53 -22.21 2.55 -3.76
CA LEU A 53 -22.14 1.12 -3.43
C LEU A 53 -23.22 0.73 -2.42
N SER A 54 -23.44 1.53 -1.36
CA SER A 54 -24.54 1.29 -0.42
C SER A 54 -25.90 1.25 -1.09
N LYS A 55 -26.15 2.12 -2.08
CA LYS A 55 -27.40 2.13 -2.83
C LYS A 55 -27.50 0.92 -3.77
N LEU A 56 -26.39 0.47 -4.33
CA LEU A 56 -26.38 -0.68 -5.25
C LEU A 56 -26.58 -2.00 -4.49
N PHE A 57 -26.01 -2.11 -3.30
CA PHE A 57 -26.09 -3.28 -2.42
C PHE A 57 -27.10 -3.10 -1.28
N SER A 58 -28.13 -2.25 -1.46
CA SER A 58 -29.15 -2.01 -0.42
C SER A 58 -30.21 -3.11 -0.33
N ASP A 59 -30.07 -4.19 -1.09
CA ASP A 59 -31.10 -5.21 -1.26
C ASP A 59 -30.97 -6.35 -0.24
N LYS A 60 -32.10 -6.90 0.20
CA LYS A 60 -32.15 -8.14 0.99
C LYS A 60 -31.85 -9.33 0.07
N PRO A 61 -31.05 -10.33 0.50
CA PRO A 61 -30.95 -10.82 1.88
C PRO A 61 -29.64 -10.48 2.62
N HIS A 62 -28.90 -9.45 2.22
CA HIS A 62 -27.61 -9.10 2.86
C HIS A 62 -27.63 -7.72 3.53
N ILE A 63 -26.74 -7.54 4.51
CA ILE A 63 -26.44 -6.23 5.09
C ILE A 63 -25.06 -5.81 4.58
N PHE A 64 -25.02 -4.68 3.86
CA PHE A 64 -23.79 -4.08 3.38
C PHE A 64 -23.33 -2.94 4.31
N ARG A 65 -22.07 -3.00 4.77
CA ARG A 65 -21.45 -1.97 5.61
C ARG A 65 -20.05 -1.64 5.10
N TYR A 66 -19.55 -0.47 5.48
CA TYR A 66 -18.14 -0.14 5.34
C TYR A 66 -17.65 0.77 6.46
N SER A 67 -16.59 0.34 7.13
CA SER A 67 -16.00 1.05 8.25
C SER A 67 -14.58 0.55 8.50
N PRO A 68 -13.73 1.31 9.22
CA PRO A 68 -12.53 0.74 9.78
C PRO A 68 -12.89 -0.38 10.77
N HIS A 69 -11.97 -1.31 11.02
CA HIS A 69 -12.13 -2.41 11.98
C HIS A 69 -10.98 -2.45 13.01
N GLY A 70 -11.19 -3.18 14.11
CA GLY A 70 -10.18 -3.46 15.13
C GLY A 70 -9.53 -2.20 15.70
N PHE A 71 -8.22 -2.27 15.90
CA PHE A 71 -7.37 -1.16 16.36
C PHE A 71 -7.66 0.17 15.65
N LEU A 72 -7.76 0.17 14.31
CA LEU A 72 -7.92 1.41 13.54
C LEU A 72 -9.25 2.12 13.85
N ASN A 73 -10.33 1.37 13.97
CA ASN A 73 -11.64 1.91 14.33
C ASN A 73 -11.63 2.55 15.72
N GLU A 74 -11.04 1.86 16.70
CA GLU A 74 -10.94 2.34 18.06
C GLU A 74 -10.01 3.56 18.15
N PHE A 75 -8.88 3.56 17.44
CA PHE A 75 -7.95 4.69 17.37
C PHE A 75 -8.65 5.96 16.85
N ILE A 76 -9.38 5.85 15.74
CA ILE A 76 -10.11 6.99 15.15
C ILE A 76 -11.23 7.47 16.08
N ARG A 77 -11.97 6.56 16.74
CA ARG A 77 -13.05 6.93 17.64
C ARG A 77 -12.59 7.76 18.85
N ASN A 78 -11.36 7.54 19.30
CA ASN A 78 -10.76 8.30 20.40
C ASN A 78 -10.33 9.73 19.99
N ASN A 79 -10.35 10.07 18.69
CA ASN A 79 -10.08 11.44 18.22
C ASN A 79 -11.22 11.97 17.33
N LYS A 80 -12.09 12.82 17.89
CA LYS A 80 -13.29 13.34 17.19
C LYS A 80 -12.96 14.05 15.88
N LYS A 81 -11.88 14.85 15.84
CA LYS A 81 -11.47 15.61 14.64
C LYS A 81 -11.15 14.67 13.48
N TRP A 82 -10.42 13.59 13.73
CA TRP A 82 -10.09 12.60 12.72
C TRP A 82 -11.29 11.77 12.29
N LYS A 83 -12.14 11.40 13.25
CA LYS A 83 -13.40 10.71 12.96
C LYS A 83 -14.24 11.50 11.97
N ASP A 84 -14.41 12.80 12.18
CA ASP A 84 -15.18 13.66 11.30
C ASP A 84 -14.52 13.81 9.92
N THR A 85 -13.18 13.97 9.91
CA THR A 85 -12.39 14.09 8.68
C THR A 85 -12.50 12.87 7.76
N LEU A 86 -12.51 11.66 8.34
CA LEU A 86 -12.54 10.40 7.58
C LEU A 86 -13.94 9.79 7.46
N ASN A 87 -14.98 10.44 7.99
CA ASN A 87 -16.31 9.86 8.10
C ASN A 87 -16.87 9.45 6.72
N GLY A 88 -17.40 8.23 6.63
CA GLY A 88 -18.03 7.71 5.41
C GLY A 88 -17.08 7.43 4.23
N SER A 89 -15.78 7.71 4.35
CA SER A 89 -14.82 7.55 3.24
C SER A 89 -14.21 6.14 3.11
N TRP A 90 -14.73 5.15 3.87
CA TRP A 90 -14.12 3.83 4.10
C TRP A 90 -14.57 2.73 3.13
N ALA A 91 -15.23 3.11 2.02
CA ALA A 91 -15.54 2.18 0.94
C ALA A 91 -14.27 1.65 0.24
N VAL A 92 -13.20 2.44 0.31
CA VAL A 92 -11.83 2.05 0.00
C VAL A 92 -11.01 2.24 1.28
N ASP A 93 -10.18 1.29 1.67
CA ASP A 93 -9.44 1.32 2.94
C ASP A 93 -8.15 2.13 2.84
N GLN A 94 -7.40 1.97 1.76
CA GLN A 94 -6.18 2.72 1.49
C GLN A 94 -6.08 3.14 0.03
N VAL A 95 -5.27 4.15 -0.25
CA VAL A 95 -5.10 4.68 -1.60
C VAL A 95 -3.65 5.06 -1.83
N VAL A 96 -3.08 4.60 -2.94
CA VAL A 96 -1.81 5.10 -3.46
C VAL A 96 -2.05 6.45 -4.11
N VAL A 97 -1.32 7.47 -3.63
CA VAL A 97 -1.37 8.83 -4.16
C VAL A 97 -0.01 9.21 -4.72
N PHE A 98 0.01 9.89 -5.85
CA PHE A 98 1.22 10.47 -6.43
C PHE A 98 0.95 11.82 -7.10
N PRO A 99 2.01 12.62 -7.34
CA PRO A 99 1.90 13.86 -8.07
C PRO A 99 1.37 13.68 -9.49
N PHE A 100 0.65 14.69 -9.96
CA PHE A 100 0.32 14.93 -11.37
C PHE A 100 1.55 15.18 -12.24
N ASN A 101 1.38 15.53 -13.52
CA ASN A 101 2.38 16.33 -14.25
C ASN A 101 2.40 17.74 -13.65
N ASP A 102 2.91 17.80 -12.43
CA ASP A 102 2.49 18.75 -11.42
C ASP A 102 2.98 20.17 -11.72
N GLU A 103 2.15 21.20 -11.48
CA GLU A 103 2.56 22.61 -11.57
C GLU A 103 3.72 22.96 -10.60
N PHE A 104 3.92 22.14 -9.57
CA PHE A 104 5.00 22.26 -8.60
C PHE A 104 6.26 21.50 -9.00
N LYS A 105 6.29 20.81 -10.15
CA LYS A 105 7.42 19.95 -10.54
C LYS A 105 8.75 20.68 -10.71
N TRP A 106 8.70 21.96 -11.07
CA TRP A 106 9.85 22.84 -11.25
C TRP A 106 9.46 24.32 -11.20
N ARG A 107 10.31 25.17 -10.63
CA ARG A 107 10.17 26.64 -10.64
C ARG A 107 11.56 27.30 -10.69
N ASP A 108 11.62 28.56 -11.11
CA ASP A 108 12.84 29.38 -10.99
C ASP A 108 13.33 29.39 -9.53
N GLY A 109 14.62 29.16 -9.31
CA GLY A 109 15.21 28.98 -7.97
C GLY A 109 15.38 27.52 -7.52
N ASP A 110 14.92 26.53 -8.30
CA ASP A 110 15.12 25.11 -8.02
C ASP A 110 16.43 24.56 -8.64
N GLU A 111 17.35 25.41 -9.09
CA GLU A 111 18.58 24.98 -9.77
C GLU A 111 19.36 23.94 -8.95
N GLY A 112 19.76 22.84 -9.62
CA GLY A 112 20.45 21.72 -8.97
C GLY A 112 19.53 20.75 -8.21
N LYS A 113 18.20 20.95 -8.20
CA LYS A 113 17.22 19.97 -7.69
C LYS A 113 16.67 19.07 -8.80
N ALA A 114 16.15 17.90 -8.42
CA ALA A 114 15.46 17.02 -9.34
C ALA A 114 14.08 17.59 -9.72
N ILE A 115 13.61 17.29 -10.93
CA ILE A 115 12.22 17.56 -11.31
C ILE A 115 11.32 16.70 -10.40
N TYR A 116 10.28 17.33 -9.85
CA TYR A 116 9.35 16.80 -8.84
C TYR A 116 9.81 16.83 -7.38
N TRP A 117 10.99 17.37 -7.02
CA TRP A 117 11.43 17.38 -5.62
C TRP A 117 10.41 18.02 -4.66
N ARG A 118 9.81 19.14 -5.08
CA ARG A 118 8.78 19.86 -4.34
C ARG A 118 7.42 19.14 -4.34
N SER A 119 7.09 18.49 -5.46
CA SER A 119 5.89 17.65 -5.55
C SER A 119 5.99 16.44 -4.61
N ASN A 120 7.17 15.81 -4.52
CA ASN A 120 7.44 14.73 -3.59
C ASN A 120 7.32 15.21 -2.14
N ASP A 121 7.82 16.40 -1.81
CA ASP A 121 7.62 17.02 -0.49
C ASP A 121 6.13 17.21 -0.20
N ASN A 122 5.35 17.71 -1.16
CA ASN A 122 3.91 17.91 -1.00
C ASN A 122 3.19 16.59 -0.67
N ILE A 123 3.52 15.48 -1.36
CA ILE A 123 2.97 14.15 -1.05
C ILE A 123 3.41 13.69 0.34
N GLY A 124 4.71 13.78 0.64
CA GLY A 124 5.29 13.36 1.93
C GLY A 124 4.57 13.97 3.13
N ARG A 125 4.21 15.26 3.05
CA ARG A 125 3.48 15.98 4.10
C ARG A 125 2.12 15.38 4.43
N TRP A 126 1.40 14.87 3.43
CA TRP A 126 0.11 14.22 3.64
C TRP A 126 0.28 12.78 4.12
N VAL A 127 1.17 12.00 3.51
CA VAL A 127 1.18 10.54 3.72
C VAL A 127 1.90 10.09 5.00
N THR A 128 2.53 11.03 5.73
CA THR A 128 3.30 10.76 6.96
C THR A 128 2.73 11.44 8.20
N ARG A 129 1.46 11.87 8.16
CA ARG A 129 0.77 12.53 9.27
C ARG A 129 -0.65 12.04 9.44
N ALA A 130 -1.04 11.79 10.69
CA ALA A 130 -2.42 11.46 10.99
C ALA A 130 -3.33 12.69 10.78
N PRO A 131 -4.57 12.52 10.30
CA PRO A 131 -5.24 11.24 10.02
C PRO A 131 -4.97 10.69 8.61
N TYR A 132 -4.25 11.41 7.76
CA TYR A 132 -4.10 11.12 6.34
C TYR A 132 -3.25 9.87 6.09
N SER A 133 -2.16 9.70 6.82
CA SER A 133 -1.27 8.52 6.80
C SER A 133 -1.97 7.19 7.12
N LEU A 134 -3.15 7.23 7.73
CA LEU A 134 -3.99 6.05 7.94
C LEU A 134 -4.53 5.48 6.61
N ARG A 135 -4.71 6.37 5.62
CA ARG A 135 -5.39 6.11 4.35
C ARG A 135 -4.45 6.20 3.15
N LEU A 136 -3.54 7.16 3.15
CA LEU A 136 -2.76 7.52 1.98
C LEU A 136 -1.39 6.83 1.98
N ILE A 137 -1.01 6.32 0.80
CA ILE A 137 0.29 5.71 0.53
C ILE A 137 0.96 6.55 -0.56
N GLY A 138 2.00 7.32 -0.21
CA GLY A 138 2.64 8.22 -1.17
C GLY A 138 3.63 7.53 -2.07
N PHE A 139 3.52 7.76 -3.38
CA PHE A 139 4.56 7.43 -4.36
C PHE A 139 5.20 8.73 -4.84
N GLY A 140 6.52 8.70 -5.01
CA GLY A 140 7.27 9.83 -5.57
C GLY A 140 7.24 9.84 -7.09
N ARG A 141 7.83 10.88 -7.68
CA ARG A 141 8.19 10.96 -9.09
C ARG A 141 9.63 11.38 -9.25
N VAL A 142 10.24 10.88 -10.31
CA VAL A 142 11.57 11.30 -10.80
C VAL A 142 11.55 11.27 -12.33
N VAL A 143 12.46 12.00 -12.95
CA VAL A 143 12.66 11.96 -14.41
C VAL A 143 13.98 11.20 -14.69
N PRO A 144 13.93 9.94 -15.18
CA PRO A 144 15.13 9.10 -15.30
C PRO A 144 16.26 9.73 -16.11
N THR A 145 15.95 10.54 -17.13
CA THR A 145 16.93 11.24 -17.96
C THR A 145 17.78 12.27 -17.21
N GLN A 146 17.43 12.62 -15.95
CA GLN A 146 18.27 13.40 -15.03
C GLN A 146 19.37 12.57 -14.35
N ARG A 147 19.49 11.26 -14.65
CA ARG A 147 20.58 10.37 -14.22
C ARG A 147 20.77 10.36 -12.70
N GLU A 148 21.97 10.66 -12.21
CA GLU A 148 22.31 10.66 -10.77
C GLU A 148 21.37 11.53 -9.94
N LEU A 149 20.85 12.62 -10.51
CA LEU A 149 19.92 13.49 -9.81
C LEU A 149 18.55 12.81 -9.59
N ALA A 150 18.10 12.00 -10.55
CA ALA A 150 16.90 11.18 -10.40
C ALA A 150 17.10 10.07 -9.35
N ILE A 151 18.28 9.44 -9.32
CA ILE A 151 18.62 8.42 -8.32
C ILE A 151 18.69 9.06 -6.92
N SER A 152 19.35 10.19 -6.78
CA SER A 152 19.44 10.92 -5.50
C SER A 152 18.05 11.31 -4.98
N GLU A 153 17.18 11.81 -5.85
CA GLU A 153 15.80 12.15 -5.47
C GLU A 153 14.96 10.92 -5.12
N LEU A 154 15.14 9.80 -5.82
CA LEU A 154 14.48 8.53 -5.47
C LEU A 154 14.84 8.12 -4.04
N HIS A 155 16.13 8.13 -3.69
CA HIS A 155 16.57 7.83 -2.32
C HIS A 155 16.00 8.83 -1.32
N ARG A 156 16.07 10.14 -1.60
CA ARG A 156 15.51 11.18 -0.74
C ARG A 156 14.01 10.98 -0.48
N ALA A 157 13.25 10.71 -1.54
CA ALA A 157 11.82 10.49 -1.48
C ALA A 157 11.44 9.29 -0.60
N VAL A 158 12.18 8.19 -0.70
CA VAL A 158 11.89 6.98 0.09
C VAL A 158 12.40 7.11 1.51
N GLU A 159 13.68 7.44 1.68
CA GLU A 159 14.39 7.33 2.95
C GLU A 159 14.12 8.51 3.87
N GLN A 160 13.89 9.71 3.33
CA GLN A 160 13.67 10.93 4.12
C GLN A 160 12.19 11.29 4.19
N LEU A 161 11.48 11.27 3.05
CA LEU A 161 10.06 11.64 3.01
C LEU A 161 9.12 10.48 3.35
N GLY A 162 9.60 9.24 3.35
CA GLY A 162 8.79 8.04 3.65
C GLY A 162 7.83 7.65 2.52
N LEU A 163 8.10 8.04 1.28
CA LEU A 163 7.35 7.57 0.11
C LEU A 163 7.67 6.09 -0.15
N ARG A 164 6.68 5.34 -0.64
CA ARG A 164 6.71 3.86 -0.66
C ARG A 164 6.58 3.24 -2.05
N GLY A 165 6.77 4.06 -3.08
CA GLY A 165 6.68 3.69 -4.49
C GLY A 165 7.09 4.85 -5.37
N LEU A 166 7.15 4.60 -6.67
CA LEU A 166 7.52 5.57 -7.68
C LEU A 166 6.51 5.53 -8.83
N LYS A 167 6.12 6.70 -9.34
CA LYS A 167 5.41 6.85 -10.61
C LYS A 167 6.35 7.46 -11.66
N LEU A 168 6.44 6.80 -12.80
CA LEU A 168 7.15 7.28 -13.99
C LEU A 168 6.13 7.57 -15.07
N HIS A 169 6.26 8.70 -15.77
CA HIS A 169 5.33 9.07 -16.84
C HIS A 169 6.08 9.52 -18.09
N PRO A 170 6.55 8.57 -18.92
CA PRO A 170 7.35 8.86 -20.11
C PRO A 170 6.78 9.93 -21.03
N ARG A 171 5.45 9.89 -21.24
CA ARG A 171 4.76 10.82 -22.14
C ARG A 171 4.77 12.26 -21.60
N SER A 172 4.31 12.45 -20.37
CA SER A 172 4.14 13.78 -19.78
C SER A 172 5.46 14.44 -19.41
N ASP A 173 6.51 13.64 -19.22
CA ASP A 173 7.86 14.10 -18.92
C ASP A 173 8.78 14.17 -20.17
N GLY A 174 8.29 13.78 -21.36
CA GLY A 174 8.99 13.98 -22.63
C GLY A 174 10.10 12.99 -22.95
N TRP A 175 10.04 11.75 -22.46
CA TRP A 175 11.04 10.69 -22.69
C TRP A 175 10.42 9.37 -23.19
N SER A 176 9.28 9.41 -23.88
CA SER A 176 8.60 8.20 -24.39
C SER A 176 9.45 7.28 -25.28
N SER A 177 10.43 7.81 -26.01
CA SER A 177 11.35 7.00 -26.84
C SER A 177 12.45 6.29 -26.03
N ASP A 178 12.63 6.68 -24.77
CA ASP A 178 13.78 6.31 -23.95
C ASP A 178 13.38 5.36 -22.82
N ILE A 179 12.21 4.71 -22.91
CA ILE A 179 11.74 3.76 -21.89
C ILE A 179 12.71 2.58 -21.76
N ALA A 180 13.18 2.03 -22.87
CA ALA A 180 14.15 0.94 -22.93
C ALA A 180 15.60 1.44 -22.82
N SER A 181 15.89 2.40 -21.92
CA SER A 181 17.23 2.98 -21.77
C SER A 181 17.98 2.51 -20.50
N PRO A 182 19.31 2.67 -20.46
CA PRO A 182 20.11 2.46 -19.25
C PRO A 182 19.66 3.31 -18.06
N GLU A 183 19.21 4.55 -18.28
CA GLU A 183 18.75 5.45 -17.21
C GLU A 183 17.50 4.91 -16.51
N VAL A 184 16.50 4.46 -17.28
CA VAL A 184 15.27 3.86 -16.72
C VAL A 184 15.61 2.55 -16.01
N LYS A 185 16.47 1.72 -16.61
CA LYS A 185 16.98 0.49 -15.98
C LYS A 185 17.63 0.77 -14.63
N ASN A 186 18.49 1.79 -14.52
CA ASN A 186 19.14 2.15 -13.26
C ASN A 186 18.11 2.57 -12.19
N VAL A 187 17.08 3.33 -12.56
CA VAL A 187 15.97 3.67 -11.65
C VAL A 187 15.26 2.41 -11.15
N LEU A 188 14.98 1.43 -12.02
CA LEU A 188 14.36 0.17 -11.62
C LEU A 188 15.24 -0.68 -10.70
N VAL A 189 16.56 -0.70 -10.93
CA VAL A 189 17.54 -1.40 -10.08
C VAL A 189 17.56 -0.78 -8.67
N GLU A 190 17.62 0.54 -8.57
CA GLU A 190 17.61 1.22 -7.26
C GLU A 190 16.25 1.09 -6.55
N ALA A 191 15.13 1.18 -7.27
CA ALA A 191 13.81 0.93 -6.70
C ALA A 191 13.69 -0.50 -6.13
N ALA A 192 14.27 -1.51 -6.79
CA ALA A 192 14.31 -2.88 -6.29
C ALA A 192 15.20 -3.03 -5.03
N LYS A 193 16.33 -2.32 -4.94
CA LYS A 193 17.16 -2.27 -3.72
C LYS A 193 16.39 -1.64 -2.55
N LEU A 194 15.59 -0.62 -2.82
CA LEU A 194 14.68 0.03 -1.87
C LEU A 194 13.40 -0.79 -1.59
N ASN A 195 13.15 -1.87 -2.34
CA ASN A 195 11.98 -2.74 -2.25
C ASN A 195 10.63 -2.02 -2.51
N ILE A 196 10.64 -0.96 -3.31
CA ILE A 196 9.44 -0.22 -3.69
C ILE A 196 8.95 -0.61 -5.10
N PRO A 197 7.64 -0.53 -5.39
CA PRO A 197 7.13 -0.69 -6.75
C PRO A 197 7.32 0.57 -7.59
N VAL A 198 7.44 0.36 -8.91
CA VAL A 198 7.47 1.43 -9.92
C VAL A 198 6.27 1.27 -10.85
N LEU A 199 5.40 2.28 -10.88
CA LEU A 199 4.26 2.37 -11.79
C LEU A 199 4.65 3.19 -13.02
N PHE A 200 4.47 2.62 -14.20
CA PHE A 200 4.61 3.30 -15.48
C PHE A 200 3.25 3.75 -15.99
N ASP A 201 3.10 5.07 -16.11
CA ASP A 201 1.97 5.70 -16.77
C ASP A 201 2.26 5.88 -18.25
N THR A 202 1.69 4.98 -19.03
CA THR A 202 1.98 4.81 -20.44
C THR A 202 0.71 4.60 -21.23
N ARG A 203 0.78 4.94 -22.52
CA ARG A 203 -0.24 4.65 -23.51
C ARG A 203 0.43 4.21 -24.79
N GLY A 204 0.02 3.05 -25.30
CA GLY A 204 0.54 2.53 -26.57
C GLY A 204 1.35 1.24 -26.41
N PHE A 205 1.18 0.33 -27.36
CA PHE A 205 1.68 -1.03 -27.23
C PHE A 205 3.22 -1.08 -27.32
N GLY A 206 3.83 -0.24 -28.17
CA GLY A 206 5.29 -0.11 -28.24
C GLY A 206 5.91 0.20 -26.86
N GLN A 207 5.31 1.13 -26.12
CA GLN A 207 5.80 1.46 -24.77
C GLN A 207 5.59 0.32 -23.76
N VAL A 208 4.53 -0.47 -23.89
CA VAL A 208 4.33 -1.69 -23.08
C VAL A 208 5.46 -2.71 -23.34
N MET A 209 5.89 -2.85 -24.59
CA MET A 209 7.02 -3.70 -24.96
C MET A 209 8.36 -3.14 -24.47
N ASP A 210 8.57 -1.82 -24.55
CA ASP A 210 9.77 -1.17 -24.01
C ASP A 210 9.86 -1.35 -22.49
N ILE A 211 8.72 -1.32 -21.77
CA ILE A 211 8.66 -1.62 -20.33
C ILE A 211 9.08 -3.07 -20.07
N LEU A 212 8.62 -4.02 -20.89
CA LEU A 212 9.05 -5.42 -20.77
C LEU A 212 10.56 -5.55 -20.98
N GLU A 213 11.12 -4.88 -21.98
CA GLU A 213 12.55 -4.87 -22.28
C GLU A 213 13.37 -4.30 -21.12
N VAL A 214 13.05 -3.10 -20.64
CA VAL A 214 13.80 -2.48 -19.53
C VAL A 214 13.64 -3.28 -18.22
N THR A 215 12.49 -3.92 -18.02
CA THR A 215 12.27 -4.83 -16.89
C THR A 215 13.20 -6.05 -16.97
N LYS A 216 13.37 -6.63 -18.17
CA LYS A 216 14.32 -7.74 -18.40
C LYS A 216 15.76 -7.30 -18.17
N MET A 217 16.14 -6.11 -18.63
CA MET A 217 17.46 -5.53 -18.39
C MET A 217 17.75 -5.37 -16.89
N ALA A 218 16.84 -4.72 -16.16
CA ALA A 218 16.97 -4.51 -14.72
C ALA A 218 16.99 -5.84 -13.95
N ARG A 219 16.14 -6.79 -14.35
CA ARG A 219 16.12 -8.14 -13.77
C ARG A 219 17.45 -8.86 -13.95
N SER A 220 18.05 -8.82 -15.14
CA SER A 220 19.34 -9.46 -15.42
C SER A 220 20.47 -8.84 -14.60
N GLU A 221 20.48 -7.51 -14.44
CA GLU A 221 21.45 -6.82 -13.60
C GLU A 221 21.28 -7.16 -12.11
N LEU A 222 20.05 -7.20 -11.61
CA LEU A 222 19.78 -7.62 -10.24
C LEU A 222 20.17 -9.09 -10.01
N GLN A 223 19.98 -9.96 -11.00
CA GLN A 223 20.43 -11.35 -10.93
C GLN A 223 21.94 -11.48 -10.78
N SER A 224 22.72 -10.67 -11.50
CA SER A 224 24.19 -10.69 -11.40
C SER A 224 24.69 -10.09 -10.09
N GLN A 225 23.98 -9.12 -9.52
CA GLN A 225 24.32 -8.53 -8.22
C GLN A 225 23.92 -9.43 -7.04
N ASN A 226 22.64 -9.79 -6.95
CA ASN A 226 22.08 -10.64 -5.90
C ASN A 226 20.69 -11.15 -6.31
N LYS A 227 20.57 -12.46 -6.54
CA LYS A 227 19.31 -13.14 -6.91
C LYS A 227 18.13 -12.82 -5.98
N ALA A 228 18.36 -12.52 -4.70
CA ALA A 228 17.29 -12.15 -3.77
C ALA A 228 16.64 -10.80 -4.09
N LEU A 229 17.36 -9.87 -4.74
CA LEU A 229 16.82 -8.56 -5.12
C LEU A 229 15.86 -8.64 -6.30
N VAL A 230 15.94 -9.70 -7.10
CA VAL A 230 15.06 -9.93 -8.25
C VAL A 230 13.60 -10.04 -7.84
N GLU A 231 13.34 -10.52 -6.63
CA GLU A 231 11.97 -10.60 -6.09
C GLU A 231 11.43 -9.24 -5.66
N ASN A 232 12.31 -8.28 -5.39
CA ASN A 232 11.95 -6.91 -5.02
C ASN A 232 11.64 -6.04 -6.24
N LEU A 233 12.05 -6.43 -7.45
CA LEU A 233 11.70 -5.73 -8.68
C LEU A 233 10.18 -5.87 -8.92
N LYS A 234 9.46 -4.77 -8.87
CA LYS A 234 8.00 -4.72 -9.01
C LYS A 234 7.64 -3.59 -9.96
N VAL A 235 7.13 -3.94 -11.13
CA VAL A 235 6.76 -3.01 -12.19
C VAL A 235 5.26 -3.10 -12.41
N ILE A 236 4.58 -1.97 -12.37
CA ILE A 236 3.14 -1.85 -12.58
C ILE A 236 2.90 -1.09 -13.88
N ILE A 237 2.11 -1.64 -14.78
CA ILE A 237 1.68 -0.98 -16.01
C ILE A 237 0.33 -0.32 -15.74
N ALA A 238 0.28 1.00 -15.88
CA ALA A 238 -0.95 1.74 -15.67
C ALA A 238 -2.00 1.44 -16.72
N HIS A 239 -3.27 1.45 -16.31
CA HIS A 239 -4.42 1.27 -17.19
C HIS A 239 -4.37 0.02 -18.05
N ILE A 240 -3.62 -1.00 -17.62
CA ILE A 240 -3.25 -2.17 -18.44
C ILE A 240 -2.81 -1.76 -19.87
N GLY A 241 -2.05 -0.67 -19.95
CA GLY A 241 -1.52 -0.07 -21.16
C GLY A 241 -2.55 0.59 -22.10
N PHE A 242 -3.84 0.56 -21.76
CA PHE A 242 -4.97 0.78 -22.67
C PHE A 242 -5.01 -0.20 -23.86
N HIS A 243 -4.58 -1.46 -23.66
CA HIS A 243 -4.47 -2.50 -24.71
C HIS A 243 -5.28 -3.77 -24.43
N LEU A 244 -6.43 -3.67 -23.74
CA LEU A 244 -7.37 -4.79 -23.67
C LEU A 244 -7.73 -5.28 -25.07
N GLY A 245 -7.78 -6.60 -25.24
CA GLY A 245 -8.00 -7.21 -26.54
C GLY A 245 -6.77 -7.59 -27.34
N GLN A 246 -5.57 -7.35 -26.82
CA GLN A 246 -4.33 -7.78 -27.44
C GLN A 246 -3.68 -8.85 -26.57
N ASN A 247 -3.35 -10.01 -27.16
CA ASN A 247 -2.78 -11.13 -26.43
C ASN A 247 -1.43 -10.76 -25.80
N GLU A 248 -0.67 -9.92 -26.49
CA GLU A 248 0.66 -9.49 -26.12
C GLU A 248 0.68 -8.69 -24.81
N LEU A 249 -0.41 -7.99 -24.45
CA LEU A 249 -0.55 -7.39 -23.13
C LEU A 249 -0.44 -8.45 -22.04
N PHE A 250 -1.14 -9.58 -22.21
CA PHE A 250 -1.15 -10.66 -21.23
C PHE A 250 0.18 -11.45 -21.25
N GLU A 251 0.85 -11.54 -22.40
CA GLU A 251 2.23 -12.04 -22.45
C GLU A 251 3.17 -11.17 -21.60
N VAL A 252 3.05 -9.84 -21.66
CA VAL A 252 3.83 -8.92 -20.84
C VAL A 252 3.49 -9.07 -19.35
N LEU A 253 2.20 -9.13 -19.01
CA LEU A 253 1.72 -9.32 -17.63
C LEU A 253 2.10 -10.70 -17.05
N SER A 254 2.35 -11.71 -17.89
CA SER A 254 2.85 -13.02 -17.47
C SER A 254 4.25 -12.94 -16.83
N HIS A 255 5.04 -11.91 -17.18
CA HIS A 255 6.39 -11.72 -16.65
C HIS A 255 6.38 -11.63 -15.12
N PRO A 256 7.28 -12.32 -14.38
CA PRO A 256 7.17 -12.48 -12.94
C PRO A 256 7.35 -11.20 -12.10
N ASN A 257 7.75 -10.08 -12.72
CA ASN A 257 7.90 -8.78 -12.06
C ASN A 257 6.91 -7.73 -12.56
N ILE A 258 6.04 -8.05 -13.51
CA ILE A 258 5.09 -7.11 -14.11
C ILE A 258 3.67 -7.41 -13.61
N TYR A 259 2.93 -6.34 -13.31
CA TYR A 259 1.53 -6.32 -12.88
C TYR A 259 0.79 -5.24 -13.66
N GLY A 260 -0.54 -5.31 -13.72
CA GLY A 260 -1.37 -4.32 -14.39
C GLY A 260 -2.36 -3.68 -13.41
N ASP A 261 -2.47 -2.36 -13.41
CA ASP A 261 -3.55 -1.67 -12.72
C ASP A 261 -4.74 -1.39 -13.66
N THR A 262 -5.96 -1.44 -13.14
CA THR A 262 -7.20 -1.42 -13.92
C THR A 262 -7.84 -0.04 -14.06
N SER A 263 -7.14 1.03 -13.68
CA SER A 263 -7.67 2.38 -13.88
C SER A 263 -7.98 2.62 -15.36
N GLY A 264 -9.06 3.36 -15.64
CA GLY A 264 -9.55 3.55 -17.01
C GLY A 264 -10.24 2.34 -17.66
N VAL A 265 -10.25 1.14 -17.06
CA VAL A 265 -11.08 0.02 -17.53
C VAL A 265 -12.51 0.19 -17.07
N HIS A 266 -13.46 0.27 -18.01
CA HIS A 266 -14.88 0.52 -17.74
C HIS A 266 -15.78 -0.25 -18.72
N ASP A 267 -17.07 -0.29 -18.42
CA ASP A 267 -18.13 -0.91 -19.23
C ASP A 267 -17.76 -2.33 -19.67
N ALA A 268 -17.89 -2.63 -20.97
CA ALA A 268 -17.59 -3.93 -21.56
C ALA A 268 -16.10 -4.33 -21.41
N GLY A 269 -15.21 -3.39 -21.09
CA GLY A 269 -13.80 -3.67 -20.80
C GLY A 269 -13.60 -4.47 -19.52
N ILE A 270 -14.47 -4.32 -18.52
CA ILE A 270 -14.36 -5.03 -17.23
C ILE A 270 -14.55 -6.56 -17.39
N PRO A 271 -15.67 -7.07 -17.95
CA PRO A 271 -15.82 -8.51 -18.15
C PRO A 271 -14.76 -9.05 -19.10
N ARG A 272 -14.42 -8.31 -20.17
CA ARG A 272 -13.37 -8.69 -21.12
C ARG A 272 -12.01 -8.88 -20.46
N LEU A 273 -11.61 -7.96 -19.56
CA LEU A 273 -10.36 -8.09 -18.81
C LEU A 273 -10.27 -9.44 -18.09
N PHE A 274 -11.33 -9.84 -17.39
CA PHE A 274 -11.29 -11.08 -16.61
C PHE A 274 -11.34 -12.32 -17.49
N GLU A 275 -12.12 -12.31 -18.56
CA GLU A 275 -12.12 -13.38 -19.56
C GLU A 275 -10.72 -13.60 -20.16
N GLU A 276 -10.09 -12.53 -20.64
CA GLU A 276 -8.76 -12.60 -21.26
C GLU A 276 -7.68 -12.95 -20.24
N ALA A 277 -7.75 -12.42 -19.01
CA ALA A 277 -6.83 -12.78 -17.94
C ALA A 277 -6.89 -14.28 -17.60
N ILE A 278 -8.09 -14.85 -17.50
CA ILE A 278 -8.26 -16.29 -17.26
C ILE A 278 -7.70 -17.11 -18.43
N GLN A 279 -7.98 -16.72 -19.66
CA GLN A 279 -7.56 -17.48 -20.85
C GLN A 279 -6.05 -17.38 -21.11
N LEU A 280 -5.46 -16.19 -20.92
CA LEU A 280 -4.12 -15.87 -21.42
C LEU A 280 -3.05 -15.79 -20.31
N LEU A 281 -3.40 -15.39 -19.09
CA LEU A 281 -2.42 -15.36 -17.97
C LEU A 281 -2.31 -16.69 -17.27
N GLN A 282 -3.44 -17.36 -17.00
CA GLN A 282 -3.46 -18.60 -16.22
C GLN A 282 -2.44 -19.66 -16.69
N PRO A 283 -2.22 -19.85 -18.02
CA PRO A 283 -1.23 -20.82 -18.50
C PRO A 283 0.24 -20.42 -18.27
N SER A 284 0.53 -19.15 -17.97
CA SER A 284 1.87 -18.55 -18.05
C SER A 284 2.32 -17.85 -16.76
N LEU A 285 1.83 -18.29 -15.60
CA LEU A 285 2.01 -17.59 -14.32
C LEU A 285 3.38 -17.73 -13.63
N GLY A 286 4.26 -18.62 -14.10
CA GLY A 286 5.57 -18.84 -13.48
C GLY A 286 5.45 -19.17 -11.98
N ARG A 287 5.86 -18.23 -11.11
CA ARG A 287 5.80 -18.39 -9.63
C ARG A 287 4.41 -18.11 -9.02
N TYR A 288 3.52 -17.49 -9.77
CA TYR A 288 2.16 -17.17 -9.33
C TYR A 288 1.26 -18.38 -9.55
N ARG A 289 0.19 -18.48 -8.76
CA ARG A 289 -0.74 -19.62 -8.77
C ARG A 289 -2.03 -19.29 -9.51
N ASN A 290 -2.42 -18.02 -9.53
CA ASN A 290 -3.68 -17.56 -10.09
C ASN A 290 -3.49 -16.27 -10.92
N TRP A 291 -4.23 -16.15 -12.03
CA TRP A 291 -4.29 -14.96 -12.88
C TRP A 291 -4.58 -13.69 -12.08
N SER A 292 -5.41 -13.80 -11.03
CA SER A 292 -5.81 -12.69 -10.18
C SER A 292 -4.64 -12.07 -9.43
N GLU A 293 -3.50 -12.76 -9.26
CA GLU A 293 -2.29 -12.22 -8.61
C GLU A 293 -1.56 -11.15 -9.44
N LYS A 294 -1.99 -10.91 -10.69
CA LYS A 294 -1.36 -9.98 -11.64
C LYS A 294 -2.10 -8.66 -11.83
N ILE A 295 -3.30 -8.56 -11.27
CA ILE A 295 -4.23 -7.45 -11.52
C ILE A 295 -4.42 -6.64 -10.24
N LEU A 296 -4.40 -5.32 -10.35
CA LEU A 296 -4.55 -4.37 -9.26
C LEU A 296 -5.73 -3.43 -9.56
N PHE A 297 -6.64 -3.26 -8.60
CA PHE A 297 -7.65 -2.21 -8.70
C PHE A 297 -7.01 -0.81 -8.67
N GLY A 298 -7.40 0.07 -9.59
CA GLY A 298 -6.98 1.48 -9.62
C GLY A 298 -8.09 2.38 -10.16
N THR A 299 -8.18 3.63 -9.71
CA THR A 299 -9.21 4.58 -10.18
C THR A 299 -8.70 5.62 -11.17
N ASP A 300 -7.45 6.07 -11.02
CA ASP A 300 -6.90 7.24 -11.69
C ASP A 300 -7.77 8.49 -11.48
N TYR A 301 -8.24 8.68 -10.24
CA TYR A 301 -8.91 9.91 -9.85
C TYR A 301 -7.90 11.07 -9.81
N ASN A 302 -8.21 12.26 -10.33
CA ASN A 302 -9.52 12.75 -10.77
C ASN A 302 -9.71 12.79 -12.29
N TYR A 303 -8.99 11.95 -13.05
CA TYR A 303 -9.26 11.77 -14.48
C TYR A 303 -10.50 10.90 -14.71
N PHE A 304 -10.71 9.88 -13.88
CA PHE A 304 -11.97 9.13 -13.81
C PHE A 304 -12.71 9.43 -12.51
N ASP A 305 -14.04 9.45 -12.57
CA ASP A 305 -14.91 9.83 -11.46
C ASP A 305 -15.65 8.61 -10.86
N VAL A 306 -16.48 8.87 -9.85
CA VAL A 306 -17.18 7.88 -9.02
C VAL A 306 -17.78 6.69 -9.79
N PRO A 307 -18.42 6.85 -10.97
CA PRO A 307 -18.96 5.71 -11.71
C PRO A 307 -17.93 4.65 -12.08
N HIS A 308 -16.69 5.05 -12.41
CA HIS A 308 -15.61 4.11 -12.77
C HIS A 308 -15.28 3.18 -11.60
N ALA A 309 -15.00 3.75 -10.42
CA ALA A 309 -14.69 2.99 -9.22
C ALA A 309 -15.87 2.11 -8.79
N VAL A 310 -17.09 2.65 -8.81
CA VAL A 310 -18.30 1.92 -8.43
C VAL A 310 -18.52 0.72 -9.35
N GLN A 311 -18.44 0.91 -10.67
CA GLN A 311 -18.66 -0.15 -11.64
C GLN A 311 -17.67 -1.30 -11.47
N PHE A 312 -16.37 -0.99 -11.34
CA PHE A 312 -15.34 -2.01 -11.16
C PHE A 312 -15.52 -2.77 -9.85
N ILE A 313 -15.67 -2.06 -8.72
CA ILE A 313 -15.85 -2.68 -7.40
C ILE A 313 -17.13 -3.54 -7.39
N SER A 314 -18.24 -3.02 -7.94
CA SER A 314 -19.49 -3.75 -7.95
C SER A 314 -19.47 -4.98 -8.84
N PHE A 315 -18.75 -4.93 -9.96
CA PHE A 315 -18.59 -6.07 -10.83
C PHE A 315 -17.81 -7.18 -10.12
N VAL A 316 -16.64 -6.85 -9.55
CA VAL A 316 -15.76 -7.83 -8.88
C VAL A 316 -16.42 -8.47 -7.64
N LEU A 317 -17.32 -7.75 -6.98
CA LEU A 317 -18.09 -8.26 -5.85
C LEU A 317 -19.45 -8.87 -6.26
N GLY A 318 -19.80 -8.80 -7.53
CA GLY A 318 -21.08 -9.26 -8.08
C GLY A 318 -21.02 -10.70 -8.58
N ASN A 319 -22.20 -11.24 -8.90
CA ASN A 319 -22.35 -12.63 -9.36
C ASN A 319 -21.74 -12.91 -10.75
N ASP A 320 -21.56 -11.86 -11.56
CA ASP A 320 -20.98 -11.98 -12.91
C ASP A 320 -19.44 -12.03 -12.89
N PHE A 321 -18.82 -11.83 -11.71
CA PHE A 321 -17.38 -12.00 -11.57
C PHE A 321 -17.00 -13.47 -11.74
N PRO A 322 -16.11 -13.83 -12.67
CA PRO A 322 -15.77 -15.23 -12.93
C PRO A 322 -14.79 -15.83 -11.90
N GLY A 323 -14.25 -15.02 -11.00
CA GLY A 323 -13.29 -15.45 -9.97
C GLY A 323 -13.94 -15.79 -8.62
N THR A 324 -13.11 -16.27 -7.69
CA THR A 324 -13.52 -16.53 -6.31
C THR A 324 -13.47 -15.27 -5.44
N SER A 325 -14.01 -15.32 -4.22
CA SER A 325 -13.85 -14.22 -3.25
C SER A 325 -12.38 -13.97 -2.88
N GLU A 326 -11.50 -14.98 -2.97
CA GLU A 326 -10.06 -14.79 -2.81
C GLU A 326 -9.45 -14.01 -3.98
N ASP A 327 -9.92 -14.26 -5.21
CA ASP A 327 -9.49 -13.52 -6.39
C ASP A 327 -9.95 -12.06 -6.31
N ALA A 328 -11.20 -11.84 -5.87
CA ALA A 328 -11.71 -10.51 -5.59
C ALA A 328 -10.84 -9.78 -4.54
N GLN A 329 -10.51 -10.43 -3.42
CA GLN A 329 -9.64 -9.82 -2.39
C GLN A 329 -8.23 -9.53 -2.93
N ARG A 330 -7.64 -10.42 -3.74
CA ARG A 330 -6.34 -10.19 -4.42
C ARG A 330 -6.38 -8.92 -5.25
N ILE A 331 -7.32 -8.84 -6.18
CA ILE A 331 -7.47 -7.74 -7.14
C ILE A 331 -7.77 -6.43 -6.42
N LEU A 332 -8.72 -6.44 -5.49
CA LEU A 332 -9.21 -5.23 -4.83
C LEU A 332 -8.22 -4.65 -3.83
N GLY A 333 -7.24 -5.39 -3.31
CA GLY A 333 -6.30 -4.77 -2.38
C GLY A 333 -5.05 -5.55 -2.00
N SER A 334 -5.14 -6.85 -1.75
CA SER A 334 -4.01 -7.56 -1.14
C SER A 334 -2.84 -7.79 -2.08
N ASN A 335 -3.05 -7.79 -3.41
CA ASN A 335 -1.94 -7.73 -4.36
C ASN A 335 -1.12 -6.45 -4.18
N LEU A 336 -1.77 -5.28 -4.14
CA LEU A 336 -1.07 -4.00 -3.98
C LEU A 336 -0.36 -3.91 -2.63
N LEU A 337 -1.00 -4.34 -1.55
CA LEU A 337 -0.38 -4.38 -0.22
C LEU A 337 0.87 -5.26 -0.18
N LYS A 338 0.92 -6.35 -0.97
CA LYS A 338 2.11 -7.20 -1.12
C LYS A 338 3.24 -6.50 -1.90
N LEU A 339 2.90 -5.59 -2.81
CA LEU A 339 3.90 -4.83 -3.58
C LEU A 339 4.49 -3.67 -2.77
N VAL A 340 3.67 -2.98 -2.00
CA VAL A 340 4.07 -1.80 -1.23
C VAL A 340 4.69 -2.21 0.12
N PRO A 341 5.95 -1.84 0.41
CA PRO A 341 6.54 -2.15 1.71
C PRO A 341 5.85 -1.37 2.84
N PRO A 342 5.89 -1.87 4.10
CA PRO A 342 5.49 -1.06 5.24
C PRO A 342 6.23 0.28 5.30
N PHE A 343 5.64 1.26 5.97
CA PHE A 343 6.34 2.52 6.23
C PHE A 343 7.66 2.24 6.96
N LYS A 344 8.74 2.84 6.48
CA LYS A 344 10.07 2.62 7.02
C LYS A 344 10.93 3.86 6.82
N ARG A 345 11.42 4.42 7.92
CA ARG A 345 12.66 5.20 7.97
C ARG A 345 13.56 4.57 9.03
N GLU A 346 14.81 5.01 9.08
CA GLU A 346 15.79 4.46 10.02
C GLU A 346 15.29 4.63 11.47
N THR A 347 15.31 3.55 12.25
CA THR A 347 14.95 3.57 13.67
C THR A 347 16.15 3.21 14.53
N LYS A 348 16.26 3.82 15.72
CA LYS A 348 17.26 3.47 16.75
C LYS A 348 16.68 2.59 17.85
N SER A 349 15.49 2.02 17.64
CA SER A 349 14.77 1.29 18.68
C SER A 349 15.41 -0.04 19.08
N THR A 350 15.41 -0.30 20.39
CA THR A 350 15.70 -1.59 20.99
C THR A 350 14.50 -2.53 20.89
N LEU A 351 14.75 -3.82 20.65
CA LEU A 351 13.70 -4.84 20.63
C LEU A 351 13.13 -5.01 22.04
N ARG A 352 11.82 -4.78 22.17
CA ARG A 352 11.05 -5.07 23.38
C ARG A 352 9.72 -5.70 22.97
N LYS A 353 9.22 -6.65 23.76
CA LYS A 353 8.03 -7.40 23.39
C LYS A 353 7.26 -7.86 24.61
N VAL A 354 5.97 -8.04 24.41
CA VAL A 354 5.03 -8.61 25.37
C VAL A 354 4.11 -9.57 24.65
N HIS A 355 3.65 -10.56 25.40
CA HIS A 355 2.65 -11.48 24.92
C HIS A 355 1.47 -11.49 25.85
N VAL A 356 0.31 -11.63 25.24
CA VAL A 356 -0.98 -11.56 25.90
C VAL A 356 -1.78 -12.78 25.44
N SER A 357 -2.49 -13.41 26.37
CA SER A 357 -3.46 -14.45 26.01
C SER A 357 -4.46 -13.91 24.98
N PHE A 358 -4.80 -14.71 23.97
CA PHE A 358 -5.74 -14.30 22.93
C PHE A 358 -7.13 -13.93 23.49
N GLU A 359 -7.53 -14.48 24.64
CA GLU A 359 -8.76 -14.10 25.36
C GLU A 359 -8.80 -12.61 25.74
N LEU A 360 -7.63 -12.00 25.95
CA LEU A 360 -7.49 -10.58 26.29
C LEU A 360 -7.14 -9.71 25.06
N ALA A 361 -7.07 -10.28 23.86
CA ALA A 361 -6.60 -9.58 22.66
C ALA A 361 -7.46 -8.36 22.34
N GLU A 362 -8.79 -8.49 22.36
CA GLU A 362 -9.70 -7.38 22.05
C GLU A 362 -9.56 -6.21 23.03
N LEU A 363 -9.48 -6.51 24.33
CA LEU A 363 -9.28 -5.48 25.37
C LEU A 363 -7.92 -4.80 25.21
N THR A 364 -6.90 -5.59 24.87
CA THR A 364 -5.53 -5.10 24.66
C THR A 364 -5.45 -4.18 23.45
N GLU A 365 -6.05 -4.56 22.33
CA GLU A 365 -6.12 -3.73 21.12
C GLU A 365 -6.85 -2.41 21.38
N LYS A 366 -8.00 -2.44 22.07
CA LYS A 366 -8.74 -1.23 22.47
C LYS A 366 -7.91 -0.31 23.35
N THR A 367 -7.23 -0.87 24.34
CA THR A 367 -6.38 -0.12 25.26
C THR A 367 -5.21 0.51 24.51
N LEU A 368 -4.53 -0.26 23.65
CA LEU A 368 -3.43 0.21 22.82
C LEU A 368 -3.88 1.34 21.88
N ALA A 369 -5.03 1.17 21.21
CA ALA A 369 -5.60 2.17 20.33
C ALA A 369 -5.88 3.49 21.05
N LYS A 370 -6.45 3.43 22.25
CA LYS A 370 -6.69 4.61 23.08
C LYS A 370 -5.38 5.30 23.49
N GLN A 371 -4.42 4.54 24.04
CA GLN A 371 -3.14 5.10 24.50
C GLN A 371 -2.37 5.79 23.36
N ILE A 372 -2.37 5.19 22.17
CA ILE A 372 -1.71 5.78 21.00
C ILE A 372 -2.49 6.99 20.49
N ALA A 373 -3.83 6.98 20.53
CA ALA A 373 -4.64 8.15 20.20
C ALA A 373 -4.34 9.32 21.15
N ASP A 374 -4.24 9.06 22.46
CA ASP A 374 -3.89 10.06 23.47
C ASP A 374 -2.47 10.60 23.22
N LEU A 375 -1.50 9.73 22.92
CA LEU A 375 -0.12 10.10 22.60
C LEU A 375 -0.03 11.00 21.37
N VAL A 376 -0.69 10.64 20.26
CA VAL A 376 -0.65 11.42 19.02
C VAL A 376 -1.44 12.74 19.18
N SER A 377 -2.45 12.77 20.05
CA SER A 377 -3.19 13.99 20.36
C SER A 377 -2.39 15.02 21.17
N SER A 378 -1.24 14.63 21.76
CA SER A 378 -0.31 15.55 22.43
C SER A 378 0.55 16.40 21.49
N GLU A 379 0.41 16.22 20.16
CA GLU A 379 1.17 16.90 19.08
C GLU A 379 2.69 16.67 19.08
N THR A 380 3.23 15.92 20.05
CA THR A 380 4.66 15.52 20.09
C THR A 380 4.94 14.32 19.19
N TYR A 381 3.93 13.48 18.98
CA TYR A 381 4.00 12.26 18.20
C TYR A 381 2.98 12.29 17.06
N ASP A 382 3.37 11.75 15.92
CA ASP A 382 2.51 11.49 14.77
C ASP A 382 2.36 9.98 14.56
N LEU A 383 1.22 9.53 14.06
CA LEU A 383 1.11 8.17 13.51
C LEU A 383 1.42 8.24 12.01
N SER A 384 2.63 7.83 11.62
CA SER A 384 3.14 7.94 10.25
C SER A 384 2.71 6.80 9.34
N GLY A 385 2.23 5.69 9.89
CA GLY A 385 1.67 4.62 9.08
C GLY A 385 1.04 3.50 9.89
N ILE A 386 0.06 2.84 9.27
CA ILE A 386 -0.53 1.57 9.70
C ILE A 386 -0.50 0.60 8.51
N ASP A 387 0.09 -0.57 8.74
CA ASP A 387 0.41 -1.55 7.72
C ASP A 387 -0.12 -2.92 8.15
N PHE A 388 -1.22 -3.36 7.55
CA PHE A 388 -1.82 -4.66 7.85
C PHE A 388 -1.09 -5.81 7.16
N PHE A 389 -1.01 -6.94 7.86
CA PHE A 389 -0.44 -8.16 7.31
C PHE A 389 -1.48 -8.94 6.51
N ILE A 390 -0.97 -9.79 5.63
CA ILE A 390 -1.73 -10.63 4.72
C ILE A 390 -1.42 -12.08 5.08
N ASP A 391 -2.47 -12.90 5.19
CA ASP A 391 -2.33 -14.34 5.13
C ASP A 391 -2.27 -14.77 3.66
N PRO A 392 -1.13 -15.26 3.15
CA PRO A 392 -1.14 -15.88 1.84
C PRO A 392 -1.85 -17.24 1.91
N HIS A 393 -2.44 -17.68 0.79
CA HIS A 393 -3.17 -18.95 0.52
C HIS A 393 -3.27 -20.02 1.66
N PRO A 394 -4.41 -20.71 1.87
CA PRO A 394 -5.59 -20.73 1.00
C PRO A 394 -6.35 -19.42 1.02
N LYS A 395 -6.63 -18.83 2.18
CA LYS A 395 -7.67 -17.80 2.31
C LYS A 395 -7.33 -16.36 1.90
N PHE A 396 -6.27 -16.10 1.11
CA PHE A 396 -5.67 -14.78 0.80
C PHE A 396 -6.42 -13.55 1.37
N GLN A 397 -6.20 -13.25 2.66
CA GLN A 397 -6.99 -12.29 3.44
C GLN A 397 -6.07 -11.25 4.09
N VAL A 398 -6.52 -9.99 4.11
CA VAL A 398 -5.91 -8.95 4.96
C VAL A 398 -6.39 -9.15 6.39
N ARG A 399 -5.48 -9.08 7.36
CA ARG A 399 -5.75 -9.34 8.78
C ARG A 399 -5.75 -8.04 9.58
N PRO A 400 -6.90 -7.44 9.89
CA PRO A 400 -6.96 -6.19 10.67
C PRO A 400 -6.38 -6.29 12.08
N GLN A 401 -6.33 -7.49 12.65
CA GLN A 401 -5.74 -7.80 13.96
C GLN A 401 -4.22 -7.92 13.94
N ASP A 402 -3.64 -8.14 12.75
CA ASP A 402 -2.19 -8.25 12.58
C ASP A 402 -1.69 -7.04 11.80
N PHE A 403 -0.99 -6.16 12.48
CA PHE A 403 -0.56 -4.91 11.88
C PHE A 403 0.76 -4.42 12.46
N LYS A 404 1.42 -3.59 11.67
CA LYS A 404 2.52 -2.75 12.10
C LYS A 404 2.04 -1.30 12.12
N ILE A 405 2.43 -0.56 13.14
CA ILE A 405 2.28 0.90 13.20
C ILE A 405 3.64 1.56 13.32
N THR A 406 3.74 2.77 12.76
CA THR A 406 4.93 3.62 12.93
C THR A 406 4.51 4.91 13.61
N ILE A 407 5.04 5.15 14.80
CA ILE A 407 4.85 6.39 15.54
C ILE A 407 6.11 7.22 15.37
N SER A 408 5.98 8.44 14.85
CA SER A 408 7.08 9.35 14.64
C SER A 408 7.07 10.42 15.73
N ARG A 409 8.15 10.51 16.50
CA ARG A 409 8.36 11.62 17.42
C ARG A 409 9.04 12.76 16.68
N ARG A 410 8.49 13.97 16.77
CA ARG A 410 9.06 15.16 16.14
C ARG A 410 9.67 16.05 17.22
N GLU A 411 11.00 16.08 17.31
CA GLU A 411 11.74 17.04 18.13
C GLU A 411 12.65 17.88 17.23
N ASN A 412 12.29 19.15 16.99
CA ASN A 412 13.02 20.06 16.09
C ASN A 412 13.18 19.47 14.67
N GLU A 413 14.40 19.46 14.12
CA GLU A 413 14.73 18.87 12.81
C GLU A 413 14.90 17.34 12.85
N ASN A 414 14.91 16.73 14.05
CA ASN A 414 15.08 15.29 14.20
C ASN A 414 13.74 14.56 14.31
N CYS A 415 13.59 13.48 13.56
CA CYS A 415 12.44 12.59 13.60
C CYS A 415 12.92 11.20 14.02
N GLU A 416 12.38 10.67 15.12
CA GLU A 416 12.62 9.29 15.55
C GLU A 416 11.36 8.44 15.30
N ASP A 417 11.52 7.33 14.58
CA ASP A 417 10.41 6.43 14.25
C ASP A 417 10.38 5.20 15.15
N ILE A 418 9.31 5.04 15.92
CA ILE A 418 9.03 3.87 16.74
C ILE A 418 8.13 2.92 15.95
N ASN A 419 8.65 1.73 15.65
CA ASN A 419 7.92 0.70 14.91
C ASN A 419 7.38 -0.34 15.88
N LEU A 420 6.05 -0.45 15.99
CA LEU A 420 5.39 -1.47 16.79
C LEU A 420 4.70 -2.47 15.86
N VAL A 421 4.79 -3.74 16.19
CA VAL A 421 4.02 -4.81 15.55
C VAL A 421 3.08 -5.43 16.55
N VAL A 422 1.87 -5.74 16.10
CA VAL A 422 0.85 -6.50 16.81
C VAL A 422 0.54 -7.72 15.96
N LEU A 423 0.76 -8.92 16.51
CA LEU A 423 0.66 -10.19 15.78
C LEU A 423 -0.06 -11.24 16.63
N SER A 424 -1.09 -11.85 16.10
CA SER A 424 -1.84 -12.95 16.70
C SER A 424 -1.46 -14.29 16.07
N MET A 425 -0.91 -15.19 16.87
CA MET A 425 -0.50 -16.53 16.44
C MET A 425 -0.65 -17.54 17.59
N LEU A 426 -1.12 -18.75 17.31
CA LEU A 426 -1.24 -19.84 18.31
C LEU A 426 -1.86 -19.38 19.64
N ASP A 427 -2.99 -18.66 19.57
CA ASP A 427 -3.72 -18.14 20.74
C ASP A 427 -2.92 -17.17 21.64
N ILE A 428 -1.92 -16.51 21.07
CA ILE A 428 -1.13 -15.48 21.74
C ILE A 428 -1.09 -14.22 20.85
N LEU A 429 -1.44 -13.08 21.44
CA LEU A 429 -1.21 -11.76 20.87
C LEU A 429 0.17 -11.25 21.30
N THR A 430 1.05 -10.98 20.35
CA THR A 430 2.39 -10.43 20.57
C THR A 430 2.40 -8.97 20.18
N ILE A 431 2.83 -8.10 21.10
CA ILE A 431 3.10 -6.68 20.83
C ILE A 431 4.60 -6.49 20.95
N ALA A 432 5.26 -5.98 19.91
CA ALA A 432 6.71 -5.79 19.94
C ALA A 432 7.15 -4.48 19.28
N ARG A 433 8.03 -3.75 19.97
CA ARG A 433 8.87 -2.69 19.39
C ARG A 433 9.99 -3.35 18.60
N LEU A 434 10.06 -3.06 17.30
CA LEU A 434 10.99 -3.72 16.39
C LEU A 434 12.35 -3.01 16.38
N ASP A 435 13.43 -3.78 16.26
CA ASP A 435 14.77 -3.27 15.93
C ASP A 435 14.96 -3.20 14.39
N ASN A 436 16.04 -2.58 13.93
CA ASN A 436 16.38 -2.53 12.50
C ASN A 436 16.56 -3.92 11.87
N THR A 437 16.95 -4.93 12.65
CA THR A 437 17.13 -6.29 12.14
C THR A 437 15.79 -6.91 11.75
N LEU A 438 14.79 -6.82 12.63
CA LEU A 438 13.43 -7.32 12.39
C LEU A 438 12.69 -6.49 11.35
N MET A 439 12.89 -5.17 11.34
CA MET A 439 12.34 -4.29 10.29
C MET A 439 12.79 -4.69 8.88
N ASN A 440 14.01 -5.22 8.75
CA ASN A 440 14.55 -5.69 7.48
C ASN A 440 14.23 -7.17 7.17
N SER A 441 13.52 -7.87 8.05
CA SER A 441 13.14 -9.26 7.82
C SER A 441 12.09 -9.41 6.71
N SER A 442 12.09 -10.56 6.03
CA SER A 442 11.14 -10.82 4.94
C SER A 442 9.66 -10.78 5.36
N PRO A 443 9.24 -11.24 6.58
CA PRO A 443 7.84 -11.15 6.98
C PRO A 443 7.33 -9.71 7.05
N ILE A 444 8.13 -8.82 7.64
CA ILE A 444 7.78 -7.38 7.73
C ILE A 444 7.79 -6.76 6.34
N ARG A 445 8.90 -6.86 5.59
CA ARG A 445 9.05 -6.21 4.28
C ARG A 445 7.96 -6.57 3.28
N ASN A 446 7.46 -7.79 3.34
CA ASN A 446 6.46 -8.31 2.40
C ASN A 446 5.05 -8.37 2.99
N ARG A 447 4.87 -7.96 4.25
CA ARG A 447 3.59 -8.03 4.99
C ARG A 447 2.97 -9.44 5.01
N ILE A 448 3.80 -10.47 5.11
CA ILE A 448 3.37 -11.88 5.06
C ILE A 448 3.85 -12.63 6.31
N LEU A 449 2.90 -13.18 7.08
CA LEU A 449 3.15 -13.86 8.36
C LEU A 449 3.12 -15.39 8.28
N ARG A 450 3.22 -16.00 7.11
CA ARG A 450 3.18 -17.47 7.05
C ARG A 450 4.33 -18.11 7.81
N TYR A 451 4.01 -19.17 8.56
CA TYR A 451 4.99 -20.18 8.97
C TYR A 451 5.46 -20.92 7.71
N ASP A 452 6.68 -20.63 7.25
CA ASP A 452 7.42 -21.51 6.36
C ASP A 452 8.84 -21.68 6.86
N ASP A 453 9.53 -22.70 6.36
CA ASP A 453 10.86 -23.12 6.84
C ASP A 453 12.00 -22.22 6.38
N ALA A 454 11.72 -21.07 5.75
CA ALA A 454 12.77 -20.15 5.33
C ALA A 454 13.56 -19.64 6.54
N ALA A 455 14.90 -19.69 6.46
CA ALA A 455 15.79 -19.32 7.57
C ALA A 455 15.51 -17.90 8.12
N SER A 456 15.16 -16.95 7.25
CA SER A 456 14.79 -15.59 7.65
C SER A 456 13.54 -15.51 8.53
N ARG A 457 12.56 -16.42 8.32
CA ARG A 457 11.34 -16.48 9.13
C ARG A 457 11.56 -17.20 10.45
N ARG A 458 12.39 -18.25 10.47
CA ARG A 458 12.81 -18.90 11.73
C ARG A 458 13.48 -17.90 12.67
N ILE A 459 14.35 -17.02 12.16
CA ILE A 459 14.97 -15.95 12.94
C ILE A 459 13.92 -14.96 13.45
N PHE A 460 12.98 -14.54 12.60
CA PHE A 460 11.89 -13.64 12.96
C PHE A 460 11.05 -14.20 14.13
N TYR A 461 10.56 -15.44 14.00
CA TYR A 461 9.77 -16.08 15.04
C TYR A 461 10.58 -16.40 16.29
N LYS A 462 11.83 -16.84 16.17
CA LYS A 462 12.71 -17.06 17.35
C LYS A 462 12.95 -15.78 18.15
N LYS A 463 13.08 -14.63 17.47
CA LYS A 463 13.25 -13.32 18.14
C LYS A 463 11.95 -12.84 18.76
N LEU A 464 10.81 -13.00 18.10
CA LEU A 464 9.53 -12.52 18.60
C LEU A 464 8.86 -13.45 19.61
N TRP A 465 9.09 -14.77 19.57
CA TRP A 465 8.37 -15.74 20.40
C TRP A 465 9.29 -16.39 21.45
N PRO A 466 9.04 -16.22 22.76
CA PRO A 466 9.65 -17.00 23.83
C PRO A 466 8.69 -18.07 24.38
N ASN A 467 9.24 -19.04 25.12
CA ASN A 467 8.47 -20.07 25.83
C ASN A 467 7.36 -19.44 26.71
N ARG A 468 6.14 -20.01 26.63
CA ARG A 468 4.86 -19.72 27.31
C ARG A 468 4.81 -18.51 28.28
N LEU A 469 4.00 -17.50 27.89
CA LEU A 469 3.79 -16.23 28.62
C LEU A 469 2.53 -16.16 29.47
N GLU A 470 1.90 -17.29 29.78
CA GLU A 470 0.69 -17.36 30.61
C GLU A 470 0.88 -16.83 32.05
N ASN A 471 2.05 -16.29 32.42
CA ASN A 471 2.48 -16.11 33.80
C ASN A 471 2.71 -14.66 34.28
N ASN A 472 2.60 -13.58 33.47
CA ASN A 472 3.01 -12.25 33.97
C ASN A 472 2.27 -10.99 33.43
N PRO A 473 1.04 -10.70 33.89
CA PRO A 473 0.26 -9.51 33.48
C PRO A 473 0.90 -8.15 33.83
N GLN A 474 1.76 -8.09 34.85
CA GLN A 474 2.46 -6.85 35.23
C GLN A 474 3.49 -6.42 34.17
N GLU A 475 4.10 -7.38 33.45
CA GLU A 475 5.00 -7.08 32.33
C GLU A 475 4.26 -6.39 31.17
N ILE A 476 2.98 -6.70 30.98
CA ILE A 476 2.14 -6.05 29.95
C ILE A 476 2.01 -4.55 30.23
N TYR A 477 1.67 -4.18 31.46
CA TYR A 477 1.50 -2.78 31.86
C TYR A 477 2.81 -1.98 31.80
N GLU A 478 3.88 -2.52 32.40
CA GLU A 478 5.19 -1.86 32.39
C GLU A 478 5.74 -1.73 30.96
N PHE A 479 5.48 -2.68 30.08
CA PHE A 479 5.91 -2.58 28.69
C PHE A 479 5.14 -1.52 27.88
N VAL A 480 3.80 -1.46 28.00
CA VAL A 480 2.99 -0.41 27.34
C VAL A 480 3.51 0.97 27.75
N LYS A 481 3.82 1.15 29.03
CA LYS A 481 4.49 2.36 29.52
C LYS A 481 5.88 2.54 28.90
N SER A 482 6.69 1.48 28.85
CA SER A 482 8.04 1.51 28.28
C SER A 482 8.11 1.77 26.76
N ILE A 483 7.04 1.47 26.01
CA ILE A 483 6.89 1.82 24.58
C ILE A 483 6.80 3.34 24.41
N THR A 484 6.18 4.02 25.38
CA THR A 484 5.95 5.48 25.36
C THR A 484 7.13 6.28 25.92
N GLU A 485 8.06 5.63 26.62
CA GLU A 485 9.28 6.25 27.14
C GLU A 485 10.33 6.36 26.03
N THR A 486 10.68 7.59 25.65
CA THR A 486 11.84 7.85 24.78
C THR A 486 13.14 7.54 25.50
N GLU A 487 14.11 6.94 24.79
CA GLU A 487 15.46 6.71 25.32
C GLU A 487 16.18 8.06 25.48
N SER A 488 15.81 8.82 26.50
CA SER A 488 16.57 9.97 26.94
C SER A 488 17.82 9.48 27.68
N SER A 489 18.97 9.87 27.12
CA SER A 489 20.31 9.93 27.72
C SER A 489 21.01 8.60 28.06
N LYS A 490 21.87 8.18 27.12
CA LYS A 490 23.28 7.90 27.41
C LYS A 490 24.17 8.59 26.39
#